data_AF-A0A2T0SPI6-F1
#
_entry.id   AF-A0A2T0SPI6-F1
#
_cell.length_a   1.000
_cell.length_b   1.000
_cell.length_c   1.000
_cell.angle_alpha   90.00
_cell.angle_beta   90.00
_cell.angle_gamma   90.00
#
_symmetry.space_group_name_H-M   'P 1'
#
loop_
_entity.id
_entity.type
_entity.pdbx_description
1 polymer ?
#
loop_
_entity_poly.entity_id
_entity_poly.type
_entity_poly.pdbx_seq_one_letter_code
_entity_poly.pdbx_strand_id
1 'polypeptide(L)'
;MVRTVDPTRVEQDARTRWADRDVEPAPVRDDDGRLVAVPPSERLSGISRAARIISVSDSLAEAVAALLRADGVEAVVDHVRVDPGHGDHQVMALRGPGGQVVPLQPGGTTVRVYPPSDDIQLTGEPVAAADVAAEPDGWVTAATIAAALREHLA
;
A
#
# COMPACT_ATOMS: atom_id res chain seq x y z
N MET A 1 -4.38 -20.52 -13.12
CA MET A 1 -3.76 -21.16 -11.94
C MET A 1 -3.79 -20.11 -10.83
N VAL A 2 -4.67 -20.23 -9.85
CA VAL A 2 -4.77 -19.25 -8.75
C VAL A 2 -3.54 -19.45 -7.87
N ARG A 3 -2.65 -18.46 -7.84
CA ARG A 3 -1.51 -18.46 -6.93
C ARG A 3 -2.06 -18.28 -5.52
N THR A 4 -2.01 -19.33 -4.70
CA THR A 4 -2.37 -19.21 -3.28
C THR A 4 -1.30 -18.34 -2.60
N VAL A 5 -1.66 -17.10 -2.30
CA VAL A 5 -0.83 -16.16 -1.54
C VAL A 5 -1.00 -16.47 -0.05
N ASP A 6 0.11 -16.61 0.67
CA ASP A 6 0.11 -16.65 2.14
C ASP A 6 0.08 -15.19 2.65
N PRO A 7 -1.07 -14.71 3.18
CA PRO A 7 -1.21 -13.31 3.57
C PRO A 7 -0.24 -12.91 4.67
N THR A 8 0.06 -13.80 5.62
CA THR A 8 0.97 -13.51 6.73
C THR A 8 2.39 -13.31 6.23
N ARG A 9 2.85 -14.16 5.29
CA ARG A 9 4.18 -14.00 4.70
C ARG A 9 4.31 -12.70 3.92
N VAL A 10 3.32 -12.39 3.08
CA VAL A 10 3.37 -11.17 2.25
C VAL A 10 3.26 -9.91 3.10
N GLU A 11 2.44 -9.91 4.14
CA GLU A 11 2.37 -8.80 5.09
C GLU A 11 3.71 -8.59 5.82
N GLN A 12 4.36 -9.67 6.26
CA GLN A 12 5.66 -9.56 6.92
C GLN A 12 6.72 -8.96 6.00
N ASP A 13 6.77 -9.40 4.73
CA ASP A 13 7.67 -8.82 3.72
C ASP A 13 7.35 -7.32 3.50
N ALA A 14 6.07 -6.93 3.48
CA ALA A 14 5.64 -5.54 3.37
C ALA A 14 6.10 -4.70 4.58
N ARG A 15 5.91 -5.22 5.79
CA ARG A 15 6.29 -4.56 7.04
C ARG A 15 7.80 -4.39 7.17
N THR A 16 8.60 -5.36 6.70
CA THR A 16 10.07 -5.21 6.63
C THR A 16 10.46 -4.06 5.69
N ARG A 17 9.89 -3.99 4.48
CA ARG A 17 10.17 -2.87 3.55
C ARG A 17 9.68 -1.51 4.08
N TRP A 18 8.58 -1.50 4.83
CA TRP A 18 8.06 -0.31 5.49
C TRP A 18 9.03 0.26 6.53
N ALA A 19 9.68 -0.61 7.31
CA ALA A 19 10.71 -0.22 8.27
C ALA A 19 11.94 0.40 7.58
N ASP A 20 12.30 -0.12 6.40
CA ASP A 20 13.47 0.34 5.64
C ASP A 20 13.19 1.51 4.69
N ARG A 21 11.96 2.04 4.67
CA ARG A 21 11.51 3.00 3.64
C ARG A 21 12.34 4.29 3.60
N ASP A 22 12.86 4.71 4.75
CA ASP A 22 13.59 5.97 4.93
C ASP A 22 15.11 5.72 5.04
N VAL A 23 15.58 4.48 4.84
CA VAL A 23 17.01 4.15 4.87
C VAL A 23 17.71 4.72 3.64
N GLU A 24 18.77 5.51 3.88
CA GLU A 24 19.60 6.09 2.83
C GLU A 24 20.31 4.99 2.02
N PRO A 25 20.53 5.20 0.70
CA PRO A 25 21.28 4.25 -0.12
C PRO A 25 22.71 4.05 0.41
N ALA A 26 23.18 2.80 0.34
CA ALA A 26 24.58 2.50 0.68
C ALA A 26 25.56 3.23 -0.26
N PRO A 27 26.73 3.67 0.23
CA PRO A 27 27.76 4.27 -0.60
C PRO A 27 28.24 3.29 -1.67
N VAL A 28 28.52 3.81 -2.87
CA VAL A 28 29.03 3.04 -4.02
C VAL A 28 30.54 3.21 -4.14
N ARG A 29 31.22 2.27 -4.78
CA ARG A 29 32.64 2.44 -5.11
C ARG A 29 32.78 3.25 -6.40
N ASP A 30 33.62 4.28 -6.38
CA ASP A 30 34.04 4.99 -7.59
C ASP A 30 35.06 4.17 -8.40
N ASP A 31 35.49 4.72 -9.54
CA ASP A 31 36.46 4.08 -10.45
C ASP A 31 37.84 3.87 -9.79
N ASP A 32 38.15 4.63 -8.74
CA ASP A 32 39.36 4.49 -7.92
C ASP A 32 39.18 3.50 -6.76
N GLY A 33 38.02 2.84 -6.68
CA GLY A 33 37.67 1.85 -5.67
C GLY A 33 37.34 2.41 -4.29
N ARG A 34 37.19 3.74 -4.14
CA ARG A 34 36.84 4.43 -2.89
C ARG A 34 35.34 4.42 -2.69
N LEU A 35 34.89 4.28 -1.44
CA LEU A 35 33.49 4.42 -1.10
C LEU A 35 33.09 5.90 -1.16
N VAL A 36 32.15 6.21 -2.04
CA VAL A 36 31.57 7.54 -2.23
C VAL A 36 30.07 7.47 -1.93
N ALA A 37 29.62 8.31 -0.99
CA ALA A 37 28.21 8.58 -0.83
C ALA A 37 27.76 9.41 -2.03
N VAL A 38 26.93 8.82 -2.90
CA VAL A 38 26.29 9.55 -4.00
C VAL A 38 24.91 9.95 -3.48
N PRO A 39 24.73 11.19 -2.95
CA PRO A 39 23.42 11.63 -2.56
C PRO A 39 22.53 11.62 -3.81
N PRO A 40 21.37 10.94 -3.77
CA PRO A 40 20.43 11.06 -4.86
C PRO A 40 20.06 12.54 -5.02
N SER A 41 19.93 13.00 -6.28
CA SER A 41 19.34 14.31 -6.51
C SER A 41 17.95 14.36 -5.86
N GLU A 42 17.48 15.53 -5.43
CA GLU A 42 16.16 15.66 -4.77
C GLU A 42 15.04 14.97 -5.56
N ARG A 43 15.11 15.05 -6.90
CA ARG A 43 14.21 14.37 -7.82
C ARG A 43 14.32 12.84 -7.75
N LEU A 44 15.53 12.28 -7.71
CA LEU A 44 15.74 10.83 -7.60
C LEU A 44 15.33 10.30 -6.21
N SER A 45 15.55 11.09 -5.15
CA SER A 45 15.08 10.80 -3.80
C SER A 45 13.56 10.70 -3.75
N GLY A 46 12.86 11.67 -4.36
CA GLY A 46 11.41 11.67 -4.47
C GLY A 46 10.86 10.44 -5.22
N ILE A 47 11.44 10.10 -6.37
CA ILE A 47 11.04 8.92 -7.15
C ILE A 47 11.27 7.63 -6.36
N SER A 48 12.41 7.51 -5.68
CA SER A 48 12.77 6.31 -4.92
C SER A 48 11.82 6.11 -3.73
N ARG A 49 11.46 7.20 -3.04
CA ARG A 49 10.48 7.16 -1.95
C ARG A 49 9.09 6.75 -2.45
N ALA A 50 8.62 7.31 -3.56
CA ALA A 50 7.34 6.94 -4.15
C ALA A 50 7.32 5.46 -4.56
N ALA A 51 8.39 4.96 -5.19
CA ALA A 51 8.51 3.56 -5.58
C ALA A 51 8.49 2.60 -4.37
N ARG A 52 9.15 2.97 -3.26
CA ARG A 52 9.12 2.19 -2.01
C ARG A 52 7.70 2.12 -1.43
N ILE A 53 6.97 3.24 -1.40
CA ILE A 53 5.58 3.28 -0.92
C ILE A 53 4.69 2.38 -1.77
N ILE A 54 4.77 2.48 -3.10
CA ILE A 54 3.99 1.63 -4.02
C ILE A 54 4.31 0.16 -3.75
N SER A 55 5.58 -0.21 -3.64
CA SER A 55 5.98 -1.60 -3.39
C SER A 55 5.50 -2.15 -2.04
N VAL A 56 5.49 -1.33 -0.98
CA VAL A 56 4.93 -1.73 0.32
C VAL A 56 3.40 -1.89 0.20
N SER A 57 2.73 -0.93 -0.45
CA SER A 57 1.28 -0.96 -0.63
C SER A 57 0.80 -2.14 -1.48
N ASP A 58 1.59 -2.57 -2.47
CA ASP A 58 1.27 -3.71 -3.33
C ASP A 58 1.22 -5.01 -2.51
N SER A 59 2.25 -5.28 -1.71
CA SER A 59 2.25 -6.44 -0.81
C SER A 59 1.15 -6.35 0.25
N LEU A 60 0.89 -5.16 0.80
CA LEU A 60 -0.25 -4.96 1.71
C LEU A 60 -1.59 -5.29 1.02
N ALA A 61 -1.79 -4.83 -0.22
CA ALA A 61 -2.98 -5.10 -1.00
C ALA A 61 -3.16 -6.60 -1.29
N GLU A 62 -2.08 -7.30 -1.64
CA GLU A 62 -2.12 -8.76 -1.81
C GLU A 62 -2.55 -9.47 -0.52
N ALA A 63 -2.00 -9.07 0.63
CA ALA A 63 -2.36 -9.66 1.92
C ALA A 63 -3.82 -9.39 2.30
N VAL A 64 -4.30 -8.16 2.15
CA VAL A 64 -5.70 -7.78 2.43
C VAL A 64 -6.66 -8.51 1.49
N ALA A 65 -6.36 -8.57 0.18
CA ALA A 65 -7.19 -9.27 -0.79
C ALA A 65 -7.27 -10.78 -0.51
N ALA A 66 -6.17 -11.40 -0.06
CA ALA A 66 -6.16 -12.80 0.33
C ALA A 66 -7.03 -13.07 1.57
N LEU A 67 -7.02 -12.18 2.57
CA LEU A 67 -7.86 -12.28 3.76
C LEU A 67 -9.35 -12.08 3.43
N LEU A 68 -9.68 -11.04 2.65
CA LEU A 68 -11.06 -10.79 2.21
C LEU A 68 -11.62 -11.98 1.43
N ARG A 69 -10.81 -12.59 0.55
CA ARG A 69 -11.21 -13.79 -0.21
C ARG A 69 -11.43 -14.99 0.70
N ALA A 70 -10.59 -15.19 1.72
CA ALA A 70 -10.79 -16.25 2.71
C ALA A 70 -12.11 -16.09 3.48
N ASP A 71 -12.57 -14.85 3.63
CA ASP A 71 -13.85 -14.48 4.25
C ASP A 71 -15.02 -14.40 3.25
N GLY A 72 -14.82 -14.79 2.00
CA GLY A 72 -15.87 -14.84 0.96
C GLY A 72 -16.16 -13.51 0.26
N VAL A 73 -15.36 -12.47 0.47
CA VAL A 73 -15.47 -11.18 -0.23
C VAL A 73 -14.53 -11.18 -1.45
N GLU A 74 -15.10 -11.07 -2.65
CA GLU A 74 -14.33 -11.02 -3.90
C GLU A 74 -13.70 -9.65 -4.14
N ALA A 75 -12.59 -9.39 -3.44
CA ALA A 75 -11.70 -8.27 -3.72
C ALA A 75 -10.44 -8.73 -4.48
N VAL A 76 -9.97 -7.90 -5.40
CA VAL A 76 -8.73 -8.13 -6.17
C VAL A 76 -7.82 -6.92 -6.05
N VAL A 77 -6.51 -7.15 -6.17
CA VAL A 77 -5.55 -6.06 -6.35
C VAL A 77 -5.83 -5.40 -7.70
N ASP A 78 -5.98 -4.08 -7.71
CA ASP A 78 -6.23 -3.27 -8.89
C ASP A 78 -4.91 -2.63 -9.36
N HIS A 79 -4.91 -1.33 -9.61
CA HIS A 79 -3.75 -0.56 -10.00
C HIS A 79 -3.54 0.62 -9.06
N VAL A 80 -2.44 1.33 -9.30
CA VAL A 80 -2.02 2.48 -8.51
C VAL A 80 -3.07 3.59 -8.56
N ARG A 81 -3.38 4.15 -7.40
CA ARG A 81 -4.29 5.28 -7.18
C ARG A 81 -3.62 6.36 -6.33
N VAL A 82 -4.16 7.56 -6.41
CA VAL A 82 -3.90 8.67 -5.49
C VAL A 82 -5.16 8.92 -4.67
N ASP A 83 -5.04 8.77 -3.35
CA ASP A 83 -6.11 9.08 -2.39
C ASP A 83 -6.02 10.56 -1.96
N PRO A 84 -7.04 11.39 -2.26
CA PRO A 84 -7.03 12.80 -1.85
C PRO A 84 -6.99 12.99 -0.33
N GLY A 85 -7.41 11.98 0.45
CA GLY A 85 -7.34 11.99 1.92
C GLY A 85 -5.95 11.70 2.49
N HIS A 86 -4.99 11.26 1.66
CA HIS A 86 -3.61 10.96 2.06
C HIS A 86 -2.57 11.77 1.26
N GLY A 87 -3.00 12.85 0.59
CA GLY A 87 -2.13 13.73 -0.20
C GLY A 87 -1.98 13.29 -1.66
N ASP A 88 -0.80 13.48 -2.22
CA ASP A 88 -0.47 13.15 -3.62
C ASP A 88 0.25 11.79 -3.77
N HIS A 89 0.26 10.98 -2.70
CA HIS A 89 0.93 9.69 -2.69
C HIS A 89 0.23 8.68 -3.59
N GLN A 90 1.04 8.00 -4.41
CA GLN A 90 0.61 6.88 -5.24
C GLN A 90 0.71 5.58 -4.45
N VAL A 91 -0.39 4.83 -4.37
CA VAL A 91 -0.50 3.58 -3.61
C VAL A 91 -1.28 2.55 -4.42
N MET A 92 -1.02 1.27 -4.17
CA MET A 92 -1.84 0.21 -4.73
C MET A 92 -3.24 0.23 -4.13
N ALA A 93 -4.25 -0.08 -4.95
CA ALA A 93 -5.63 -0.16 -4.52
C ALA A 93 -6.20 -1.56 -4.67
N LEU A 94 -7.28 -1.83 -3.94
CA LEU A 94 -8.16 -2.96 -4.18
C LEU A 94 -9.35 -2.53 -5.02
N ARG A 95 -9.86 -3.46 -5.83
CA ARG A 95 -11.19 -3.38 -6.44
C ARG A 95 -12.12 -4.38 -5.76
N GLY A 96 -13.22 -3.86 -5.19
CA GLY A 96 -14.28 -4.65 -4.58
C GLY A 96 -15.25 -5.24 -5.62
N PRO A 97 -16.21 -6.09 -5.17
CA PRO A 97 -17.12 -6.81 -6.06
C PRO A 97 -18.09 -5.90 -6.81
N GLY A 98 -18.49 -4.77 -6.21
CA GLY A 98 -19.29 -3.72 -6.86
C GLY A 98 -18.46 -2.73 -7.68
N GLY A 99 -17.16 -2.98 -7.85
CA GLY A 99 -16.22 -2.09 -8.53
C GLY A 99 -15.65 -0.97 -7.65
N GLN A 100 -15.98 -0.93 -6.35
CA GLN A 100 -15.45 0.07 -5.42
C GLN A 100 -13.92 0.05 -5.41
N VAL A 101 -13.31 1.21 -5.22
CA VAL A 101 -11.86 1.36 -5.19
C VAL A 101 -11.40 1.68 -3.77
N VAL A 102 -10.43 0.92 -3.27
CA VAL A 102 -9.88 1.09 -1.92
C VAL A 102 -8.36 1.32 -2.01
N PRO A 103 -7.87 2.56 -2.02
CA PRO A 103 -6.44 2.84 -1.95
C PRO A 103 -5.87 2.41 -0.59
N LEU A 104 -4.74 1.70 -0.59
CA LEU A 104 -4.13 1.18 0.63
C LEU A 104 -2.81 1.90 0.92
N GLN A 105 -2.90 2.98 1.69
CA GLN A 105 -1.75 3.71 2.20
C GLN A 105 -1.08 2.95 3.34
N PRO A 106 0.19 2.51 3.22
CA PRO A 106 0.92 1.93 4.33
C PRO A 106 1.03 2.93 5.49
N GLY A 107 0.69 2.46 6.70
CA GLY A 107 0.60 3.27 7.91
C GLY A 107 -0.59 4.25 7.97
N GLY A 108 -1.47 4.26 6.96
CA GLY A 108 -2.71 5.05 6.99
C GLY A 108 -3.70 4.48 7.99
N THR A 109 -4.20 5.32 8.90
CA THR A 109 -5.14 4.91 9.96
C THR A 109 -6.61 5.09 9.60
N THR A 110 -6.91 5.50 8.37
CA THR A 110 -8.27 5.61 7.86
C THR A 110 -8.34 4.91 6.51
N VAL A 111 -9.16 3.86 6.42
CA VAL A 111 -9.43 3.14 5.19
C VAL A 111 -10.63 3.80 4.52
N ARG A 112 -10.49 4.18 3.25
CA ARG A 112 -11.55 4.84 2.47
C ARG A 112 -11.98 3.95 1.30
N VAL A 113 -13.27 3.87 1.09
CA VAL A 113 -13.89 3.17 -0.03
C VAL A 113 -14.48 4.21 -0.96
N TYR A 114 -14.05 4.21 -2.21
CA TYR A 114 -14.53 5.13 -3.24
C TYR A 114 -15.50 4.44 -4.19
N PRO A 115 -16.39 5.19 -4.86
CA PRO A 115 -17.16 4.67 -5.98
C PRO A 115 -16.26 4.06 -7.06
N PRO A 116 -16.81 3.22 -7.95
CA PRO A 116 -16.07 2.71 -9.09
C PRO A 116 -15.47 3.84 -9.93
N SER A 117 -14.17 3.75 -10.17
CA SER A 117 -13.43 4.67 -11.02
C SER A 117 -12.26 3.96 -11.67
N ASP A 118 -11.91 4.40 -12.88
CA ASP A 118 -10.70 3.97 -13.58
C ASP A 118 -9.61 5.06 -13.55
N ASP A 119 -9.89 6.22 -12.95
CA ASP A 119 -8.95 7.34 -12.85
C ASP A 119 -7.87 7.08 -11.80
N ILE A 120 -6.63 7.42 -12.13
CA ILE A 120 -5.51 7.30 -11.17
C ILE A 120 -5.78 8.19 -9.95
N GLN A 121 -6.26 9.42 -10.17
CA GLN A 121 -6.58 10.33 -9.10
C GLN A 121 -8.04 10.18 -8.70
N LEU A 122 -8.27 9.74 -7.46
CA LEU A 122 -9.62 9.62 -6.93
C LEU A 122 -10.15 11.02 -6.60
N THR A 123 -11.37 11.30 -7.05
CA THR A 123 -12.04 12.57 -6.84
C THR A 123 -13.39 12.33 -6.18
N GLY A 124 -13.80 13.27 -5.32
CA GLY A 124 -15.08 13.20 -4.62
C GLY A 124 -14.99 12.56 -3.24
N GLU A 125 -16.15 12.41 -2.60
CA GLU A 125 -16.28 11.88 -1.26
C GLU A 125 -16.26 10.34 -1.27
N PRO A 126 -15.54 9.69 -0.34
CA PRO A 126 -15.63 8.24 -0.21
C PRO A 126 -17.04 7.81 0.20
N VAL A 127 -17.52 6.68 -0.32
CA VAL A 127 -18.82 6.10 0.05
C VAL A 127 -18.81 5.48 1.45
N ALA A 128 -17.62 5.14 1.95
CA ALA A 128 -17.41 4.70 3.32
C ALA A 128 -15.99 5.06 3.76
N ALA A 129 -15.82 5.30 5.06
CA ALA A 129 -14.53 5.45 5.69
C ALA A 129 -14.56 4.78 7.07
N ALA A 130 -13.50 4.05 7.40
CA ALA A 130 -13.35 3.37 8.67
C ALA A 130 -11.97 3.66 9.26
N ASP A 131 -11.94 4.05 10.53
CA ASP A 131 -10.68 4.23 11.25
C ASP A 131 -10.15 2.89 11.76
N VAL A 132 -8.85 2.71 11.65
CA VAL A 132 -8.11 1.49 12.00
C VAL A 132 -6.94 1.83 12.90
N ALA A 133 -6.71 0.97 13.89
CA ALA A 133 -5.63 1.17 14.85
C ALA A 133 -4.28 0.75 14.24
N ALA A 134 -3.29 1.62 14.39
CA ALA A 134 -1.90 1.28 14.12
C ALA A 134 -1.26 0.59 15.35
N GLU A 135 -0.34 -0.31 15.08
CA GLU A 135 0.59 -0.86 16.06
C GLU A 135 1.63 0.20 16.48
N PRO A 136 2.41 -0.04 17.57
CA PRO A 136 3.36 0.95 18.09
C PRO A 136 4.45 1.40 17.09
N ASP A 137 4.76 0.61 16.07
CA ASP A 137 5.69 0.97 14.98
C ASP A 137 5.02 1.75 13.84
N GLY A 138 3.74 2.10 13.99
CA GLY A 138 2.94 2.80 12.99
C GLY A 138 2.46 1.91 11.85
N TRP A 139 2.64 0.59 11.93
CA TRP A 139 2.08 -0.35 10.96
C TRP A 139 0.59 -0.59 11.22
N VAL A 140 -0.21 -0.71 10.18
CA VAL A 140 -1.60 -1.18 10.27
C VAL A 140 -1.67 -2.54 9.59
N THR A 141 -2.14 -3.55 10.30
CA THR A 141 -2.10 -4.93 9.80
C THR A 141 -3.11 -5.18 8.70
N ALA A 142 -2.80 -6.13 7.81
CA ALA A 142 -3.72 -6.53 6.76
C ALA A 142 -5.03 -7.10 7.34
N ALA A 143 -4.95 -7.78 8.49
CA ALA A 143 -6.11 -8.29 9.22
C ALA A 143 -7.03 -7.17 9.72
N THR A 144 -6.47 -6.11 10.31
CA THR A 144 -7.25 -4.95 10.76
C THR A 144 -7.93 -4.24 9.59
N ILE A 145 -7.21 -4.04 8.47
CA ILE A 145 -7.77 -3.42 7.26
C ILE A 145 -8.87 -4.30 6.65
N ALA A 146 -8.63 -5.61 6.51
CA ALA A 146 -9.61 -6.54 5.96
C ALA A 146 -10.89 -6.56 6.81
N ALA A 147 -10.76 -6.61 8.14
CA ALA A 147 -11.90 -6.56 9.05
C ALA A 147 -12.75 -5.29 8.87
N ALA A 148 -12.10 -4.11 8.75
CA ALA A 148 -12.79 -2.85 8.50
C ALA A 148 -13.49 -2.82 7.13
N LEU A 149 -12.90 -3.45 6.11
CA LEU A 149 -13.46 -3.47 4.75
C LEU A 149 -14.64 -4.43 4.58
N ARG A 150 -14.72 -5.51 5.37
CA ARG A 150 -15.80 -6.50 5.25
C ARG A 150 -17.18 -5.87 5.32
N GLU A 151 -17.39 -4.91 6.21
CA GLU A 151 -18.71 -4.26 6.40
C GLU A 151 -19.11 -3.37 5.22
N HIS A 152 -18.17 -3.02 4.34
CA HIS A 152 -18.37 -2.07 3.25
C HIS A 152 -18.25 -2.68 1.86
N LEU A 153 -17.66 -3.88 1.76
CA LEU A 153 -17.44 -4.60 0.50
C LEU A 153 -18.27 -5.90 0.37
N ALA A 154 -18.98 -6.32 1.44
CA ALA A 154 -19.87 -7.48 1.43
C ALA A 154 -21.22 -7.21 0.74
#